data_AF-A0A7Y4JN27-F1
#
_entry.id   AF-A0A7Y4JN27-F1
#
_cell.length_a   1.000
_cell.length_b   1.000
_cell.length_c   1.000
_cell.angle_alpha   90.00
_cell.angle_beta   90.00
_cell.angle_gamma   90.00
#
_symmetry.space_group_name_H-M   'P 1'
#
loop_
_entity.id
_entity.type
_entity.pdbx_description
1 polymer ?
#
loop_
_entity_poly.entity_id
_entity_poly.type
_entity_poly.pdbx_seq_one_letter_code
_entity_poly.pdbx_strand_id
1 'polypeptide(L)'
;MERVGSSDDFRAHTATDGEIIDLKITQAPVATPLNGGDTLPLYTVTTQDGKSFCPTEGYEPLPEEIQRHCPPGQTSCAYFEDLKGRAMLIPGSWRNNHWSVSGNEQTVSCITGAIAKCIKWGYKPGALLGGDAQKPLAEAFQACVRAARADYFGDGVSYTCANTKIDMYDKWGLNQKEIPGYGFESLWDANGLVCLNRARYPDCSNLTAVPDCADPVPGTGQPWTGVRGLIGVASEPHHLRDGVCPAAFDACPMPATASR
;
A
#
# COMPACT_ATOMS: atom_id res chain seq x y z
N MET A 1 -15.78 -11.98 -12.99
CA MET A 1 -16.13 -12.82 -11.82
C MET A 1 -16.88 -14.03 -12.33
N GLU A 2 -16.15 -15.08 -12.72
CA GLU A 2 -16.76 -16.39 -12.90
C GLU A 2 -16.84 -16.98 -11.49
N ARG A 3 -18.00 -16.81 -10.83
CA ARG A 3 -18.26 -17.52 -9.58
C ARG A 3 -18.43 -18.99 -9.94
N VAL A 4 -17.40 -19.79 -9.69
CA VAL A 4 -17.51 -21.25 -9.82
C VAL A 4 -18.31 -21.77 -8.62
N GLY A 5 -19.64 -21.83 -8.78
CA GLY A 5 -20.54 -22.53 -7.87
C GLY A 5 -20.68 -21.93 -6.47
N SER A 6 -21.42 -22.62 -5.61
CA SER A 6 -21.65 -22.28 -4.19
C SER A 6 -20.39 -22.48 -3.31
N SER A 7 -19.21 -22.30 -3.88
CA SER A 7 -17.94 -22.63 -3.24
C SER A 7 -17.29 -21.37 -2.71
N ASP A 8 -17.08 -21.33 -1.41
CA ASP A 8 -16.27 -20.34 -0.73
C ASP A 8 -14.78 -20.44 -1.11
N ASP A 9 -14.39 -21.43 -1.91
CA ASP A 9 -13.01 -21.67 -2.34
C ASP A 9 -12.66 -20.87 -3.60
N PHE A 10 -11.45 -20.33 -3.67
CA PHE A 10 -10.99 -19.55 -4.81
C PHE A 10 -9.47 -19.64 -5.00
N ARG A 11 -9.02 -19.28 -6.21
CA ARG A 11 -7.59 -19.17 -6.56
C ARG A 11 -7.21 -17.72 -6.74
N ALA A 12 -6.09 -17.31 -6.16
CA ALA A 12 -5.61 -15.93 -6.30
C ALA A 12 -4.09 -15.87 -6.34
N HIS A 13 -3.57 -14.84 -6.99
CA HIS A 13 -2.18 -14.43 -6.88
C HIS A 13 -1.94 -13.80 -5.51
N THR A 14 -0.87 -14.20 -4.84
CA THR A 14 -0.35 -13.52 -3.65
C THR A 14 0.17 -12.13 -4.05
N ALA A 15 -0.03 -11.15 -3.18
CA ALA A 15 0.50 -9.81 -3.37
C ALA A 15 2.04 -9.72 -3.26
N THR A 16 2.68 -10.71 -2.63
CA THR A 16 4.11 -10.67 -2.27
C THR A 16 5.01 -11.10 -3.42
N ASP A 17 4.74 -12.28 -4.00
CA ASP A 17 5.56 -12.93 -5.03
C ASP A 17 4.76 -13.36 -6.27
N GLY A 18 3.44 -13.17 -6.27
CA GLY A 18 2.57 -13.52 -7.38
C GLY A 18 2.31 -15.02 -7.51
N GLU A 19 2.66 -15.82 -6.51
CA GLU A 19 2.32 -17.24 -6.42
C GLU A 19 0.80 -17.43 -6.47
N ILE A 20 0.34 -18.50 -7.12
CA ILE A 20 -1.09 -18.83 -7.15
C ILE A 20 -1.38 -19.81 -6.02
N ILE A 21 -2.23 -19.39 -5.09
CA ILE A 21 -2.65 -20.21 -3.94
C ILE A 21 -4.15 -20.45 -3.94
N ASP A 22 -4.54 -21.58 -3.35
CA ASP A 22 -5.94 -21.94 -3.09
C ASP A 22 -6.36 -21.46 -1.70
N LEU A 23 -7.49 -20.74 -1.64
CA LEU A 23 -7.96 -20.04 -0.45
C LEU A 23 -9.47 -20.23 -0.27
N LYS A 24 -9.97 -19.89 0.93
CA LYS A 24 -11.39 -19.95 1.28
C LYS A 24 -11.86 -18.66 1.92
N ILE A 25 -13.05 -18.20 1.56
CA ILE A 25 -13.75 -17.11 2.24
C ILE A 25 -14.59 -17.72 3.37
N THR A 26 -14.29 -17.37 4.62
CA THR A 26 -14.94 -18.05 5.77
C THR A 26 -16.02 -17.23 6.46
N GLN A 27 -16.20 -15.97 6.05
CA GLN A 27 -17.13 -15.03 6.67
C GLN A 27 -17.74 -14.10 5.63
N ALA A 28 -18.91 -13.54 5.95
CA ALA A 28 -19.50 -12.46 5.16
C ALA A 28 -18.52 -11.26 5.08
N PRO A 29 -18.44 -10.60 3.91
CA PRO A 29 -17.54 -9.47 3.75
C PRO A 29 -18.02 -8.28 4.58
N VAL A 30 -17.06 -7.50 5.08
CA VAL A 30 -17.31 -6.20 5.70
C VAL A 30 -17.09 -5.11 4.66
N ALA A 31 -18.05 -4.19 4.54
CA ALA A 31 -17.90 -3.04 3.67
C ALA A 31 -16.94 -2.02 4.30
N THR A 32 -15.88 -1.64 3.59
CA THR A 32 -14.92 -0.66 4.06
C THR A 32 -14.86 0.53 3.12
N PRO A 33 -15.12 1.75 3.60
CA PRO A 33 -14.92 2.96 2.82
C PRO A 33 -13.42 3.16 2.57
N LEU A 34 -13.09 3.40 1.31
CA LEU A 34 -11.78 3.86 0.87
C LEU A 34 -11.70 5.38 1.02
N ASN A 35 -10.49 5.92 1.05
CA ASN A 35 -10.33 7.33 0.72
C ASN A 35 -10.80 7.59 -0.73
N GLY A 36 -11.41 8.75 -0.99
CA GLY A 36 -12.01 9.07 -2.29
C GLY A 36 -13.45 8.57 -2.50
N GLY A 37 -14.07 7.93 -1.52
CA GLY A 37 -15.52 7.70 -1.46
C GLY A 37 -16.01 6.36 -2.00
N ASP A 38 -15.15 5.56 -2.63
CA ASP A 38 -15.45 4.18 -2.99
C ASP A 38 -15.60 3.30 -1.74
N THR A 39 -16.38 2.23 -1.84
CA THR A 39 -16.48 1.20 -0.78
C THR A 39 -16.11 -0.16 -1.37
N LEU A 40 -15.26 -0.91 -0.67
CA LEU A 40 -14.88 -2.26 -1.08
C LEU A 40 -15.17 -3.31 0.01
N PRO A 41 -15.49 -4.54 -0.39
CA PRO A 41 -15.61 -5.65 0.55
C PRO A 41 -14.23 -6.10 1.04
N LEU A 42 -14.13 -6.31 2.35
CA LEU A 42 -13.03 -6.98 3.03
C LEU A 42 -13.45 -8.38 3.46
N TYR A 43 -12.59 -9.37 3.20
CA TYR A 43 -12.87 -10.78 3.42
C TYR A 43 -12.00 -11.36 4.54
N THR A 44 -12.55 -12.29 5.31
CA THR A 44 -11.73 -13.23 6.09
C THR A 44 -11.38 -14.39 5.18
N VAL A 45 -10.08 -14.61 5.02
CA VAL A 45 -9.55 -15.59 4.08
C VAL A 45 -8.66 -16.58 4.81
N THR A 46 -8.84 -17.87 4.52
CA THR A 46 -8.00 -18.95 5.06
C THR A 46 -7.36 -19.75 3.94
N THR A 47 -6.21 -20.36 4.23
CA THR A 47 -5.64 -21.45 3.44
C THR A 47 -6.52 -22.69 3.50
N GLN A 48 -6.28 -23.67 2.62
CA GLN A 48 -7.06 -24.92 2.59
C GLN A 48 -6.99 -25.72 3.89
N ASP A 49 -5.89 -25.63 4.65
CA ASP A 49 -5.72 -26.25 5.97
C ASP A 49 -6.39 -25.45 7.11
N GLY A 50 -7.13 -24.38 6.78
CA GLY A 50 -7.95 -23.61 7.71
C GLY A 50 -7.20 -22.54 8.49
N LYS A 51 -5.92 -22.28 8.18
CA LYS A 51 -5.16 -21.19 8.82
C LYS A 51 -5.56 -19.84 8.22
N SER A 52 -5.66 -18.81 9.06
CA SER A 52 -5.85 -17.44 8.58
C SER A 52 -4.72 -17.04 7.65
N PHE A 53 -5.09 -16.51 6.48
CA PHE A 53 -4.11 -16.01 5.51
C PHE A 53 -3.52 -14.67 5.97
N CYS A 54 -4.36 -13.80 6.54
CA CYS A 54 -3.95 -12.46 6.95
C CYS A 54 -3.71 -12.33 8.45
N PRO A 55 -2.65 -11.61 8.85
CA PRO A 55 -2.38 -11.35 10.26
C PRO A 55 -3.43 -10.39 10.84
N THR A 56 -3.73 -10.55 12.12
CA THR A 56 -4.61 -9.66 12.89
C THR A 56 -3.90 -8.40 13.39
N GLU A 57 -2.58 -8.38 13.34
CA GLU A 57 -1.72 -7.29 13.81
C GLU A 57 -0.86 -6.74 12.65
N GLY A 58 -0.25 -5.57 12.88
CA GLY A 58 0.70 -4.95 11.94
C GLY A 58 0.11 -3.86 11.03
N TYR A 59 -1.17 -3.52 11.22
CA TYR A 59 -1.72 -2.25 10.74
C TYR A 59 -1.78 -1.27 11.90
N GLU A 60 -0.87 -0.30 11.90
CA GLU A 60 -0.88 0.77 12.88
C GLU A 60 -1.11 2.12 12.17
N PRO A 61 -2.33 2.69 12.25
CA PRO A 61 -2.65 3.95 11.61
C PRO A 61 -1.88 5.12 12.23
N LEU A 62 -1.77 6.22 11.48
CA LEU A 62 -1.33 7.51 12.02
C LEU A 62 -2.43 8.15 12.88
N PRO A 63 -2.09 9.02 13.86
CA PRO A 63 -3.08 9.75 14.65
C PRO A 63 -4.14 10.48 13.82
N GLU A 64 -3.73 11.05 12.68
CA GLU A 64 -4.58 11.79 11.74
C GLU A 64 -5.60 10.87 11.07
N GLU A 65 -5.22 9.63 10.77
CA GLU A 65 -6.14 8.62 10.27
C GLU A 65 -7.12 8.18 11.37
N ILE A 66 -6.65 8.04 12.61
CA ILE A 66 -7.52 7.72 13.75
C ILE A 66 -8.57 8.82 13.94
N GLN A 67 -8.17 10.09 13.91
CA GLN A 67 -9.08 11.23 14.05
C GLN A 67 -10.14 11.30 12.94
N ARG A 68 -9.82 10.84 11.71
CA ARG A 68 -10.77 10.80 10.60
C ARG A 68 -11.84 9.73 10.76
N HIS A 69 -11.51 8.59 11.36
CA HIS A 69 -12.40 7.43 11.43
C HIS A 69 -13.06 7.21 12.79
N CYS A 70 -12.44 7.69 13.87
CA CYS A 70 -12.90 7.44 15.23
C CYS A 70 -13.46 8.70 15.90
N PRO A 71 -14.37 8.54 16.88
CA PRO A 71 -14.80 9.63 17.75
C PRO A 71 -13.61 10.35 18.41
N PRO A 72 -13.72 11.68 18.69
CA PRO A 72 -12.65 12.44 19.31
C PRO A 72 -12.15 11.83 20.63
N GLY A 73 -10.83 11.81 20.82
CA GLY A 73 -10.18 11.30 22.03
C GLY A 73 -9.96 9.80 22.08
N GLN A 74 -10.31 9.04 21.03
CA GLN A 74 -10.04 7.61 20.93
C GLN A 74 -8.71 7.31 20.24
N THR A 75 -8.09 6.18 20.59
CA THR A 75 -6.88 5.66 19.94
C THR A 75 -7.16 4.48 19.00
N SER A 76 -8.37 3.92 19.03
CA SER A 76 -8.90 2.92 18.11
C SER A 76 -10.44 2.91 18.19
N CYS A 77 -11.11 2.34 17.19
CA CYS A 77 -12.57 2.20 17.14
C CYS A 77 -12.97 1.01 16.25
N ALA A 78 -14.28 0.73 16.15
CA ALA A 78 -14.82 -0.39 15.37
C ALA A 78 -14.29 -0.45 13.93
N TYR A 79 -14.08 0.71 13.29
CA TYR A 79 -13.50 0.78 11.95
C TYR A 79 -12.16 0.02 11.85
N PHE A 80 -11.25 0.21 12.81
CA PHE A 80 -9.94 -0.45 12.80
C PHE A 80 -10.00 -1.91 13.26
N GLU A 81 -10.92 -2.24 14.16
CA GLU A 81 -11.15 -3.64 14.56
C GLU A 81 -11.65 -4.48 13.37
N ASP A 82 -12.51 -3.91 12.53
CA ASP A 82 -13.03 -4.58 11.35
C ASP A 82 -11.95 -4.89 10.29
N LEU A 83 -10.82 -4.17 10.30
CA LEU A 83 -9.69 -4.40 9.38
C LEU A 83 -8.84 -5.61 9.77
N LYS A 84 -8.83 -6.01 11.04
CA LYS A 84 -7.91 -7.04 11.54
C LYS A 84 -8.15 -8.38 10.85
N GLY A 85 -7.08 -9.00 10.34
CA GLY A 85 -7.15 -10.31 9.68
C GLY A 85 -7.87 -10.30 8.32
N ARG A 86 -8.14 -9.12 7.76
CA ARG A 86 -8.87 -9.00 6.49
C ARG A 86 -7.96 -8.94 5.27
N ALA A 87 -8.50 -9.44 4.17
CA ALA A 87 -7.94 -9.34 2.83
C ALA A 87 -8.87 -8.57 1.88
N MET A 88 -8.27 -7.91 0.90
CA MET A 88 -8.95 -7.47 -0.32
C MET A 88 -8.72 -8.50 -1.43
N LEU A 89 -9.78 -8.78 -2.21
CA LEU A 89 -9.71 -9.55 -3.45
C LEU A 89 -9.86 -8.59 -4.62
N ILE A 90 -8.82 -8.50 -5.45
CA ILE A 90 -8.67 -7.39 -6.40
C ILE A 90 -8.54 -7.98 -7.81
N PRO A 91 -9.43 -7.65 -8.75
CA PRO A 91 -9.34 -8.12 -10.13
C PRO A 91 -8.06 -7.65 -10.82
N GLY A 92 -7.24 -8.59 -11.30
CA GLY A 92 -5.89 -8.35 -11.80
C GLY A 92 -4.81 -9.07 -11.01
N SER A 93 -3.58 -8.95 -11.49
CA SER A 93 -2.41 -9.60 -10.90
C SER A 93 -1.26 -8.62 -10.68
N TRP A 94 -0.62 -8.70 -9.52
CA TRP A 94 0.70 -8.11 -9.29
C TRP A 94 1.77 -9.14 -9.60
N ARG A 95 2.51 -8.96 -10.70
CA ARG A 95 3.58 -9.86 -11.12
C ARG A 95 4.74 -9.06 -11.68
N ASN A 96 5.97 -9.50 -11.44
CA ASN A 96 7.19 -8.84 -11.91
C ASN A 96 7.19 -7.34 -11.54
N ASN A 97 6.78 -7.04 -10.30
CA ASN A 97 6.71 -5.68 -9.77
C ASN A 97 5.79 -4.72 -10.56
N HIS A 98 4.79 -5.25 -11.25
CA HIS A 98 3.85 -4.51 -12.07
C HIS A 98 2.42 -5.02 -11.91
N TRP A 99 1.46 -4.09 -11.86
CA TRP A 99 0.04 -4.42 -11.84
C TRP A 99 -0.51 -4.60 -13.26
N SER A 100 -1.16 -5.74 -13.49
CA SER A 100 -1.90 -6.02 -14.73
C SER A 100 -3.39 -6.16 -14.42
N VAL A 101 -4.23 -5.35 -15.06
CA VAL A 101 -5.68 -5.51 -14.96
C VAL A 101 -6.10 -6.74 -15.77
N SER A 102 -6.85 -7.64 -15.13
CA SER A 102 -7.40 -8.83 -15.77
C SER A 102 -8.74 -9.18 -15.15
N GLY A 103 -9.72 -9.55 -15.96
CA GLY A 103 -11.05 -10.00 -15.49
C GLY A 103 -11.07 -11.45 -15.02
N ASN A 104 -10.03 -12.22 -15.36
CA ASN A 104 -9.95 -13.66 -15.13
C ASN A 104 -8.91 -14.05 -14.05
N GLU A 105 -8.14 -13.07 -13.59
CA GLU A 105 -7.20 -13.23 -12.48
C GLU A 105 -7.59 -12.31 -11.33
N GLN A 106 -7.15 -12.68 -10.14
CA GLN A 106 -7.35 -11.86 -8.95
C GLN A 106 -6.13 -11.96 -8.04
N THR A 107 -5.84 -10.85 -7.36
CA THR A 107 -4.82 -10.77 -6.32
C THR A 107 -5.51 -10.73 -4.97
N VAL A 108 -5.00 -11.54 -4.03
CA VAL A 108 -5.34 -11.43 -2.62
C VAL A 108 -4.27 -10.59 -1.93
N SER A 109 -4.69 -9.57 -1.19
CA SER A 109 -3.79 -8.75 -0.37
C SER A 109 -4.37 -8.53 1.00
N CYS A 110 -3.61 -8.86 2.04
CA CYS A 110 -3.96 -8.46 3.40
C CYS A 110 -3.96 -6.94 3.55
N ILE A 111 -4.82 -6.40 4.42
CA ILE A 111 -4.93 -4.95 4.67
C ILE A 111 -3.62 -4.33 5.15
N THR A 112 -2.73 -5.15 5.73
CA THR A 112 -1.40 -4.78 6.19
C THR A 112 -0.37 -4.65 5.06
N GLY A 113 -0.65 -5.24 3.89
CA GLY A 113 0.20 -5.22 2.71
C GLY A 113 0.07 -3.95 1.87
N ALA A 114 1.12 -3.62 1.11
CA ALA A 114 1.21 -2.39 0.33
C ALA A 114 0.08 -2.25 -0.71
N ILE A 115 -0.31 -3.34 -1.39
CA ILE A 115 -1.38 -3.34 -2.39
C ILE A 115 -2.72 -2.90 -1.78
N ALA A 116 -3.17 -3.58 -0.71
CA ALA A 116 -4.42 -3.23 -0.05
C ALA A 116 -4.37 -1.84 0.59
N LYS A 117 -3.22 -1.43 1.15
CA LYS A 117 -3.02 -0.05 1.67
C LYS A 117 -3.22 1.00 0.58
N CYS A 118 -2.63 0.81 -0.59
CA CYS A 118 -2.78 1.75 -1.71
C CYS A 118 -4.23 1.86 -2.20
N ILE A 119 -4.96 0.75 -2.22
CA ILE A 119 -6.39 0.77 -2.54
C ILE A 119 -7.18 1.47 -1.43
N LYS A 120 -6.89 1.21 -0.15
CA LYS A 120 -7.51 1.89 1.00
C LYS A 120 -7.26 3.40 0.96
N TRP A 121 -6.08 3.83 0.55
CA TRP A 121 -5.75 5.24 0.31
C TRP A 121 -6.41 5.82 -0.96
N GLY A 122 -7.22 5.03 -1.67
CA GLY A 122 -8.10 5.47 -2.74
C GLY A 122 -7.57 5.21 -4.15
N TYR A 123 -6.37 4.65 -4.30
CA TYR A 123 -5.79 4.33 -5.61
C TYR A 123 -6.29 2.98 -6.12
N LYS A 124 -7.58 2.90 -6.45
CA LYS A 124 -8.18 1.65 -6.95
C LYS A 124 -7.78 1.41 -8.41
N PRO A 125 -7.13 0.27 -8.74
CA PRO A 125 -6.78 -0.05 -10.12
C PRO A 125 -8.01 -0.09 -11.03
N GLY A 126 -7.89 0.49 -12.22
CA GLY A 126 -8.98 0.54 -13.22
C GLY A 126 -10.11 1.52 -12.91
N ALA A 127 -10.04 2.27 -11.80
CA ALA A 127 -10.98 3.33 -11.49
C ALA A 127 -10.49 4.71 -11.98
N LEU A 128 -11.41 5.67 -12.02
CA LEU A 128 -11.16 7.07 -12.35
C LEU A 128 -11.50 7.93 -11.14
N LEU A 129 -10.61 8.85 -10.74
CA LEU A 129 -10.89 9.73 -9.61
C LEU A 129 -12.09 10.63 -9.91
N GLY A 130 -13.18 10.48 -9.15
CA GLY A 130 -14.42 11.22 -9.39
C GLY A 130 -15.05 10.96 -10.77
N GLY A 131 -14.70 9.86 -11.44
CA GLY A 131 -15.15 9.55 -12.80
C GLY A 131 -14.42 10.33 -13.91
N ASP A 132 -13.38 11.11 -13.59
CA ASP A 132 -12.64 11.91 -14.56
C ASP A 132 -11.64 11.03 -15.35
N ALA A 133 -11.86 10.92 -16.67
CA ALA A 133 -11.01 10.14 -17.57
C ALA A 133 -9.56 10.66 -17.66
N GLN A 134 -9.30 11.90 -17.25
CA GLN A 134 -7.95 12.49 -17.17
C GLN A 134 -7.24 12.15 -15.84
N LYS A 135 -7.91 11.45 -14.93
CA LYS A 135 -7.38 11.04 -13.62
C LYS A 135 -7.52 9.53 -13.40
N PRO A 136 -6.91 8.69 -14.26
CA PRO A 136 -6.91 7.25 -14.08
C PRO A 136 -6.08 6.83 -12.88
N LEU A 137 -6.66 6.05 -11.98
CA LEU A 137 -6.00 5.66 -10.73
C LEU A 137 -5.00 4.51 -10.88
N ALA A 138 -4.92 3.87 -12.06
CA ALA A 138 -4.02 2.74 -12.30
C ALA A 138 -2.54 3.11 -12.15
N GLU A 139 -2.11 4.24 -12.72
CA GLU A 139 -0.72 4.70 -12.61
C GLU A 139 -0.38 5.17 -11.19
N ALA A 140 -1.31 5.86 -10.53
CA ALA A 140 -1.17 6.27 -9.14
C ALA A 140 -1.11 5.06 -8.20
N PHE A 141 -1.87 4.00 -8.47
CA PHE A 141 -1.79 2.74 -7.73
C PHE A 141 -0.42 2.09 -7.86
N GLN A 142 0.09 1.97 -9.09
CA GLN A 142 1.43 1.43 -9.34
C GLN A 142 2.51 2.25 -8.60
N ALA A 143 2.45 3.58 -8.71
CA ALA A 143 3.35 4.50 -8.01
C ALA A 143 3.24 4.35 -6.49
N CYS A 144 2.02 4.28 -5.97
CA CYS A 144 1.76 4.10 -4.54
C CYS A 144 2.37 2.81 -4.00
N VAL A 145 2.22 1.67 -4.70
CA VAL A 145 2.74 0.39 -4.21
C VAL A 145 4.26 0.42 -4.12
N ARG A 146 4.94 1.01 -5.12
CA ARG A 146 6.39 1.22 -5.11
C ARG A 146 6.83 2.16 -3.99
N ALA A 147 6.12 3.29 -3.85
CA ALA A 147 6.37 4.28 -2.80
C ALA A 147 6.19 3.72 -1.40
N ALA A 148 5.10 2.99 -1.14
CA ALA A 148 4.83 2.33 0.13
C ALA A 148 5.95 1.35 0.49
N ARG A 149 6.46 0.61 -0.50
CA ARG A 149 7.58 -0.34 -0.31
C ARG A 149 8.96 0.32 -0.24
N ALA A 150 9.07 1.60 -0.58
CA ALA A 150 10.36 2.25 -0.83
C ALA A 150 11.20 1.46 -1.84
N ASP A 151 10.60 1.05 -2.95
CA ASP A 151 11.24 0.30 -4.04
C ASP A 151 12.19 1.21 -4.86
N TYR A 152 13.27 1.68 -4.21
CA TYR A 152 14.11 2.77 -4.73
C TYR A 152 14.80 2.43 -6.05
N PHE A 153 15.05 1.14 -6.31
CA PHE A 153 15.69 0.66 -7.54
C PHE A 153 14.71 0.13 -8.58
N GLY A 154 13.41 0.03 -8.26
CA GLY A 154 12.39 -0.45 -9.17
C GLY A 154 12.41 -1.97 -9.41
N ASP A 155 13.28 -2.70 -8.71
CA ASP A 155 13.48 -4.15 -8.83
C ASP A 155 12.53 -4.97 -7.95
N GLY A 156 11.74 -4.30 -7.11
CA GLY A 156 10.79 -4.92 -6.20
C GLY A 156 11.40 -5.24 -4.83
N VAL A 157 12.64 -4.86 -4.56
CA VAL A 157 13.18 -4.95 -3.21
C VAL A 157 12.55 -3.86 -2.35
N SER A 158 11.99 -4.26 -1.21
CA SER A 158 11.36 -3.35 -0.25
C SER A 158 12.43 -2.74 0.66
N TYR A 159 12.54 -1.41 0.72
CA TYR A 159 13.38 -0.69 1.69
C TYR A 159 12.55 -0.17 2.87
N THR A 160 11.50 -0.91 3.25
CA THR A 160 10.62 -0.58 4.37
C THR A 160 10.31 -1.80 5.23
N CYS A 161 10.16 -1.60 6.53
CA CYS A 161 9.56 -2.59 7.43
C CYS A 161 8.07 -2.29 7.67
N ALA A 162 7.37 -3.27 8.25
CA ALA A 162 6.07 -3.02 8.88
C ALA A 162 6.17 -1.90 9.94
N ASN A 163 5.08 -1.17 10.16
CA ASN A 163 4.98 -0.02 11.08
C ASN A 163 5.89 1.19 10.80
N THR A 164 6.58 1.21 9.67
CA THR A 164 7.32 2.41 9.23
C THR A 164 6.31 3.49 8.83
N LYS A 165 6.31 4.60 9.58
CA LYS A 165 5.36 5.69 9.39
C LYS A 165 5.77 6.58 8.21
N ILE A 166 4.83 6.79 7.30
CA ILE A 166 4.98 7.65 6.13
C ILE A 166 3.71 8.47 5.94
N ASP A 167 3.88 9.66 5.39
CA ASP A 167 2.81 10.53 4.91
C ASP A 167 2.84 10.52 3.38
N MET A 168 1.79 9.96 2.77
CA MET A 168 1.71 9.79 1.33
C MET A 168 0.63 10.72 0.77
N TYR A 169 0.97 11.43 -0.30
CA TYR A 169 0.11 12.44 -0.90
C TYR A 169 0.30 12.47 -2.42
N ASP A 170 -0.66 13.03 -3.16
CA ASP A 170 -0.70 12.92 -4.62
C ASP A 170 -1.07 14.19 -5.38
N LYS A 171 -0.83 14.12 -6.70
CA LYS A 171 -1.02 15.24 -7.62
C LYS A 171 -2.45 15.70 -7.83
N TRP A 172 -3.42 14.86 -7.50
CA TRP A 172 -4.84 15.15 -7.67
C TRP A 172 -5.51 15.58 -6.38
N GLY A 173 -4.78 15.57 -5.26
CA GLY A 173 -5.30 15.96 -3.95
C GLY A 173 -6.27 14.94 -3.36
N LEU A 174 -6.21 13.67 -3.82
CA LEU A 174 -6.96 12.58 -3.19
C LEU A 174 -6.43 12.32 -1.78
N ASN A 175 -5.12 12.35 -1.61
CA ASN A 175 -4.40 12.42 -0.35
C ASN A 175 -3.56 13.71 -0.34
N GLN A 176 -3.64 14.45 0.76
CA GLN A 176 -2.85 15.65 0.99
C GLN A 176 -1.76 15.34 2.01
N LYS A 177 -0.66 16.11 2.00
CA LYS A 177 0.35 16.01 3.03
C LYS A 177 -0.25 16.53 4.34
N GLU A 178 -0.42 15.64 5.30
CA GLU A 178 -1.19 15.89 6.52
C GLU A 178 -0.29 16.02 7.76
N ILE A 179 0.94 15.49 7.74
CA ILE A 179 1.76 15.35 8.94
C ILE A 179 2.76 16.51 9.08
N PRO A 180 2.61 17.38 10.09
CA PRO A 180 3.59 18.43 10.38
C PRO A 180 4.93 17.82 10.80
N GLY A 181 6.04 18.46 10.40
CA GLY A 181 7.39 17.99 10.74
C GLY A 181 7.93 16.89 9.84
N TYR A 182 7.07 16.11 9.18
CA TYR A 182 7.52 15.12 8.19
C TYR A 182 8.17 15.84 7.01
N GLY A 183 9.47 15.55 6.82
CA GLY A 183 10.26 16.08 5.73
C GLY A 183 10.00 15.31 4.44
N PHE A 184 10.20 15.96 3.30
CA PHE A 184 10.06 15.27 2.02
C PHE A 184 11.08 14.13 1.87
N GLU A 185 10.60 12.94 1.54
CA GLU A 185 11.37 11.72 1.35
C GLU A 185 11.68 11.50 -0.14
N SER A 186 10.65 11.29 -0.96
CA SER A 186 10.78 10.80 -2.33
C SER A 186 9.55 11.11 -3.19
N LEU A 187 9.76 11.15 -4.51
CA LEU A 187 8.74 11.35 -5.53
C LEU A 187 8.67 10.14 -6.46
N TRP A 188 7.46 9.71 -6.82
CA TRP A 188 7.22 8.46 -7.54
C TRP A 188 6.23 8.63 -8.69
N ASP A 189 6.44 7.87 -9.76
CA ASP A 189 5.49 7.66 -10.84
C ASP A 189 5.24 6.15 -11.06
N ALA A 190 4.45 5.80 -12.09
CA ALA A 190 4.15 4.41 -12.39
C ALA A 190 5.39 3.57 -12.78
N ASN A 191 6.42 4.22 -13.33
CA ASN A 191 7.65 3.58 -13.77
C ASN A 191 8.65 3.39 -12.63
N GLY A 192 8.57 4.21 -11.58
CA GLY A 192 9.38 4.03 -10.38
C GLY A 192 9.67 5.31 -9.63
N LEU A 193 10.83 5.32 -8.97
CA LEU A 193 11.35 6.48 -8.27
C LEU A 193 11.67 7.58 -9.29
N VAL A 194 11.01 8.73 -9.16
CA VAL A 194 11.35 9.94 -9.93
C VAL A 194 12.57 10.60 -9.32
N CYS A 195 12.58 10.73 -7.99
CA CYS A 195 13.73 11.20 -7.25
C CYS A 195 13.65 10.85 -5.75
N LEU A 196 14.81 10.79 -5.09
CA LEU A 196 14.97 10.65 -3.66
C LEU A 196 15.65 11.89 -3.09
N ASN A 197 15.04 12.52 -2.09
CA ASN A 197 15.67 13.59 -1.33
C ASN A 197 16.39 13.04 -0.10
N ARG A 198 15.75 12.08 0.57
CA ARG A 198 16.33 11.37 1.70
C ARG A 198 15.70 9.99 1.79
N ALA A 199 16.51 8.97 2.05
CA ALA A 199 16.01 7.63 2.32
C ALA A 199 15.12 7.60 3.58
N ARG A 200 14.15 6.69 3.59
CA ARG A 200 13.31 6.38 4.75
C ARG A 200 14.14 5.98 5.97
N TYR A 201 15.20 5.22 5.70
CA TYR A 201 16.25 4.83 6.65
C TYR A 201 17.58 5.43 6.19
N PRO A 202 17.99 6.62 6.65
CA PRO A 202 19.19 7.30 6.16
C PRO A 202 20.49 6.52 6.40
N ASP A 203 20.52 5.68 7.43
CA ASP A 203 21.66 4.85 7.77
C ASP A 203 21.86 3.68 6.80
N CYS A 204 20.94 3.47 5.86
CA CYS A 204 21.13 2.52 4.77
C CYS A 204 22.18 3.00 3.77
N SER A 205 23.42 2.58 4.02
CA SER A 205 24.52 2.76 3.08
C SER A 205 24.21 2.04 1.76
N ASN A 206 24.48 2.72 0.63
CA ASN A 206 24.39 2.21 -0.75
C ASN A 206 23.10 2.55 -1.54
N LEU A 207 22.57 3.77 -1.39
CA LEU A 207 21.57 4.34 -2.31
C LEU A 207 22.20 5.29 -3.34
N THR A 208 23.45 5.08 -3.73
CA THR A 208 24.22 6.04 -4.55
C THR A 208 23.80 6.11 -6.02
N ALA A 209 22.96 5.19 -6.51
CA ALA A 209 22.50 5.15 -7.89
C ALA A 209 21.06 5.68 -8.07
N VAL A 210 20.45 6.22 -7.00
CA VAL A 210 19.10 6.80 -7.07
C VAL A 210 19.15 8.24 -7.59
N PRO A 211 18.13 8.73 -8.30
CA PRO A 211 18.11 10.11 -8.79
C PRO A 211 17.91 11.10 -7.63
N ASP A 212 18.73 12.14 -7.55
CA ASP A 212 18.50 13.26 -6.63
C ASP A 212 17.32 14.13 -7.08
N CYS A 213 16.66 14.78 -6.12
CA CYS A 213 15.53 15.65 -6.40
C CYS A 213 15.93 17.01 -6.97
N ALA A 214 16.08 17.06 -8.29
CA ALA A 214 16.11 18.30 -9.07
C ALA A 214 14.70 18.77 -9.50
N ASP A 215 13.72 17.87 -9.48
CA ASP A 215 12.32 18.21 -9.77
C ASP A 215 11.75 19.08 -8.64
N PRO A 216 10.92 20.11 -8.95
CA PRO A 216 10.19 20.80 -7.90
C PRO A 216 9.29 19.81 -7.19
N VAL A 217 9.37 19.79 -5.86
CA VAL A 217 8.60 18.87 -5.04
C VAL A 217 7.44 19.62 -4.39
N PRO A 218 6.19 19.26 -4.68
CA PRO A 218 5.04 19.80 -3.97
C PRO A 218 4.93 19.13 -2.61
N GLY A 219 4.68 19.90 -1.55
CA GLY A 219 4.52 19.34 -0.20
C GLY A 219 4.08 20.34 0.87
N THR A 220 3.65 21.54 0.46
CA THR A 220 3.21 22.63 1.36
C THR A 220 2.10 23.49 0.73
N GLY A 221 1.28 22.93 -0.18
CA GLY A 221 0.30 23.70 -0.96
C GLY A 221 0.87 24.33 -2.24
N GLN A 222 2.11 23.98 -2.62
CA GLN A 222 2.67 24.31 -3.94
C GLN A 222 1.99 23.46 -5.03
N PRO A 223 1.72 24.03 -6.22
CA PRO A 223 1.04 23.32 -7.28
C PRO A 223 1.91 22.20 -7.86
N TRP A 224 1.27 21.10 -8.27
CA TRP A 224 1.91 19.99 -8.99
C TRP A 224 2.27 20.34 -10.46
N THR A 225 2.12 21.60 -10.86
CA THR A 225 2.41 22.07 -12.22
C THR A 225 3.88 21.88 -12.55
N GLY A 226 4.17 21.12 -13.60
CA GLY A 226 5.54 20.82 -14.04
C GLY A 226 6.24 19.71 -13.25
N VAL A 227 5.56 19.10 -12.28
CA VAL A 227 6.08 17.97 -11.49
C VAL A 227 5.83 16.68 -12.27
N ARG A 228 6.87 15.86 -12.47
CA ARG A 228 6.76 14.60 -13.24
C ARG A 228 6.10 13.47 -12.44
N GLY A 229 6.21 13.50 -11.11
CA GLY A 229 5.66 12.46 -10.24
C GLY A 229 4.14 12.51 -10.04
N LEU A 230 3.61 11.39 -9.57
CA LEU A 230 2.21 11.20 -9.19
C LEU A 230 2.02 11.19 -7.68
N ILE A 231 2.97 10.58 -6.96
CA ILE A 231 2.92 10.33 -5.52
C ILE A 231 4.17 10.92 -4.85
N GLY A 232 3.96 11.76 -3.85
CA GLY A 232 4.98 12.21 -2.93
C GLY A 232 4.92 11.43 -1.63
N VAL A 233 6.08 11.19 -1.03
CA VAL A 233 6.21 10.63 0.30
C VAL A 233 6.95 11.64 1.18
N ALA A 234 6.42 11.86 2.38
CA ALA A 234 7.11 12.56 3.45
C ALA A 234 7.24 11.61 4.66
N SER A 235 8.33 11.76 5.41
CA SER A 235 8.60 10.94 6.57
C SER A 235 9.50 11.68 7.56
N GLU A 236 9.54 11.21 8.80
CA GLU A 236 10.73 11.39 9.64
C GLU A 236 11.80 10.36 9.29
N PRO A 237 13.09 10.62 9.57
CA PRO A 237 14.13 9.61 9.52
C PRO A 237 13.78 8.42 10.42
N HIS A 238 13.78 7.21 9.87
CA HIS A 238 13.65 6.00 10.65
C HIS A 238 15.00 5.40 10.96
N HIS A 239 15.12 4.75 12.12
CA HIS A 239 16.34 4.07 12.54
C HIS A 239 16.30 2.60 12.14
N LEU A 240 17.47 2.05 11.80
CA LEU A 240 17.61 0.63 11.51
C LEU A 240 17.26 -0.20 12.73
N ARG A 241 16.58 -1.32 12.49
CA ARG A 241 16.43 -2.37 13.49
C ARG A 241 17.67 -3.25 13.43
N ASP A 242 18.34 -3.41 14.57
CA ASP A 242 19.54 -4.25 14.71
C ASP A 242 20.68 -3.89 13.73
N GLY A 243 20.72 -2.64 13.24
CA GLY A 243 21.74 -2.14 12.31
C GLY A 243 21.62 -2.68 10.88
N VAL A 244 20.52 -3.34 10.52
CA VAL A 244 20.33 -3.95 9.19
C VAL A 244 19.31 -3.15 8.37
N CYS A 245 19.63 -2.96 7.09
CA CYS A 245 18.72 -2.37 6.13
C CYS A 245 17.52 -3.26 5.82
N PRO A 246 16.29 -2.70 5.76
CA PRO A 246 15.09 -3.43 5.36
C PRO A 246 15.16 -4.19 4.03
N ALA A 247 16.09 -3.82 3.15
CA ALA A 247 16.34 -4.49 1.89
C ALA A 247 16.75 -5.96 2.01
N ALA A 248 17.27 -6.37 3.18
CA ALA A 248 17.47 -7.78 3.48
C ALA A 248 16.15 -8.40 3.94
N PHE A 249 15.75 -9.51 3.31
CA PHE A 249 14.51 -10.24 3.63
C PHE A 249 14.35 -10.53 5.14
N ASP A 250 15.47 -10.81 5.82
CA ASP A 250 15.50 -11.13 7.25
C ASP A 250 15.52 -9.89 8.17
N ALA A 251 15.70 -8.67 7.64
CA ALA A 251 15.77 -7.45 8.45
C ALA A 251 14.40 -6.98 8.95
N CYS A 252 13.34 -7.34 8.23
CA CYS A 252 11.96 -7.03 8.58
C CYS A 252 11.13 -8.33 8.63
N PRO A 253 11.39 -9.25 9.58
CA PRO A 253 10.63 -10.48 9.65
C PRO A 253 9.15 -10.13 9.83
N MET A 254 8.32 -10.58 8.88
CA MET A 254 6.88 -10.53 9.03
C MET A 254 6.50 -11.32 10.29
N PRO A 255 5.49 -10.89 11.07
CA PRO A 255 5.04 -11.67 12.21
C PRO A 255 4.71 -13.10 11.75
N ALA A 256 5.16 -14.11 12.50
CA ALA A 256 5.12 -15.53 12.13
C ALA A 256 3.72 -16.10 11.81
N THR A 257 2.66 -15.31 12.04
CA THR A 257 1.26 -15.63 11.71
C THR A 257 0.87 -15.23 10.28
N ALA A 258 1.72 -14.49 9.55
CA ALA A 258 1.60 -14.33 8.11
C ALA A 258 2.19 -15.59 7.46
N SER A 259 1.34 -16.60 7.24
CA SER A 259 1.66 -17.71 6.34
C SER A 259 2.12 -17.12 5.00
N ARG A 260 3.24 -17.62 4.45
CA ARG A 260 3.66 -17.30 3.08
C ARG A 260 2.50 -17.55 2.12
#